data_AF-A0A3B5MF77-F1
#
_entry.id   AF-A0A3B5MF77-F1
#
_cell.length_a   1.000
_cell.length_b   1.000
_cell.length_c   1.000
_cell.angle_alpha   90.00
_cell.angle_beta   90.00
_cell.angle_gamma   90.00
#
_symmetry.space_group_name_H-M   'P 1'
#
loop_
_entity.id
_entity.type
_entity.pdbx_description
1 polymer ?
#
loop_
_entity_poly.entity_id
_entity_poly.type
_entity_poly.pdbx_seq_one_letter_code
_entity_poly.pdbx_strand_id
1 'polypeptide(L)'
;MSGAYDDSMNDVSSESFWEVGNYKRSVKRVDDGNRLCSDLMNCIHERARIEKAYALQLTEWGKRWRQLIEKGPQYGTLERAWAALCTEAEKVSDLHLEVKAALMSEDYEKLKNWQKDSYHKQMIGGYKETKETDDGFRKAQKPWAKKLKEVETMKKSYHSACKEEKLAASRETNSKLESNNNPDTQKKLQEKVEKCQQEVQKTKERYEKSLEELEKLTPQYMENMEQVFEQSQQFEEKRICFFKELLLEVKKHLDLSTNSRFQTVYQTLEDTISATDAEDDLKWFRSNHGPGMPMNWPQFEDWSVDLNRTLSRREKKKPSEGVTLTAISQTGSDQPVQPAKSSSRYASTPFSSSKIPTPLKHKPVGTNPFEDDEEQEEMAEEKQTTINHVSVNKEEIKITNSTEKTPDWSDEDTAGNPFSTNGDGNPFEEEPESPVISVPVKALYDYEGQEQDELSFKAGDEFTKIGEEDDQGWCKGRLKDGQIGLYPANYVEDIQ
;
A
#
# COMPACT_ATOMS: atom_id res chain seq x y z
N MET A 1 5.70 14.84 -0.94
CA MET A 1 6.66 15.93 -0.64
C MET A 1 7.81 15.83 -1.64
N SER A 2 8.23 16.93 -2.24
CA SER A 2 9.41 17.01 -3.10
C SER A 2 10.37 18.04 -2.52
N GLY A 3 11.49 17.59 -1.95
CA GLY A 3 12.49 18.51 -1.40
C GLY A 3 13.12 19.34 -2.51
N ALA A 4 13.02 20.66 -2.40
CA ALA A 4 13.78 21.57 -3.26
C ALA A 4 15.27 21.52 -2.86
N TYR A 5 16.16 21.77 -3.82
CA TYR A 5 17.54 22.12 -3.51
C TYR A 5 17.55 23.54 -2.95
N ASP A 6 17.89 23.70 -1.67
CA ASP A 6 18.19 25.00 -1.08
C ASP A 6 19.67 25.34 -1.31
N ASP A 7 19.93 26.44 -2.01
CA ASP A 7 21.27 26.93 -2.34
C ASP A 7 21.68 28.06 -1.38
N SER A 8 21.62 27.74 -0.08
CA SER A 8 21.86 28.68 1.02
C SER A 8 23.36 28.84 1.29
N MET A 9 24.02 29.70 0.52
CA MET A 9 25.42 30.09 0.78
C MET A 9 25.60 30.78 2.15
N ASN A 10 26.69 30.41 2.84
CA ASN A 10 27.26 31.07 4.03
C ASN A 10 26.49 30.97 5.36
N ASP A 11 26.57 29.79 5.99
CA ASP A 11 27.26 29.75 7.29
C ASP A 11 28.42 28.74 7.21
N VAL A 12 29.56 29.06 7.84
CA VAL A 12 30.80 28.28 7.77
C VAL A 12 31.21 27.76 9.15
N SER A 13 30.22 27.30 9.92
CA SER A 13 30.40 26.13 10.79
C SER A 13 30.60 24.88 9.93
N SER A 14 31.78 24.80 9.31
CA SER A 14 32.13 24.01 8.14
C SER A 14 31.74 22.51 8.21
N GLU A 15 30.56 22.16 7.70
CA GLU A 15 30.18 20.76 7.43
C GLU A 15 30.89 20.17 6.19
N SER A 16 31.92 20.84 5.68
CA SER A 16 32.66 20.46 4.49
C SER A 16 33.23 19.05 4.59
N PHE A 17 33.07 18.26 3.52
CA PHE A 17 33.65 16.92 3.38
C PHE A 17 35.17 16.89 3.66
N TRP A 18 35.86 18.00 3.35
CA TRP A 18 37.31 18.16 3.50
C TRP A 18 37.81 18.28 4.94
N GLU A 19 36.92 18.48 5.91
CA GLU A 19 37.27 18.57 7.33
C GLU A 19 37.63 17.20 7.93
N VAL A 20 38.29 17.21 9.10
CA VAL A 20 38.79 15.98 9.73
C VAL A 20 37.65 15.13 10.29
N GLY A 21 37.27 14.10 9.54
CA GLY A 21 36.20 13.15 9.90
C GLY A 21 34.84 13.36 9.21
N ASN A 22 34.64 14.42 8.41
CA ASN A 22 33.32 14.70 7.80
C ASN A 22 32.94 13.71 6.68
N TYR A 23 33.91 12.98 6.12
CA TYR A 23 33.68 11.82 5.23
C TYR A 23 32.76 10.73 5.84
N LYS A 24 32.54 10.73 7.16
CA LYS A 24 31.59 9.82 7.83
C LYS A 24 30.18 9.84 7.23
N ARG A 25 29.75 10.94 6.62
CA ARG A 25 28.47 11.00 5.88
C ARG A 25 28.45 10.01 4.70
N SER A 26 29.58 9.90 3.97
CA SER A 26 29.74 8.93 2.87
C SER A 26 29.84 7.49 3.37
N VAL A 27 30.54 7.26 4.49
CA VAL A 27 30.62 5.94 5.14
C VAL A 27 29.23 5.47 5.59
N LYS A 28 28.46 6.33 6.28
CA LYS A 28 27.11 6.00 6.78
C LYS A 28 26.16 5.60 5.65
N ARG A 29 26.29 6.20 4.46
CA ARG A 29 25.48 5.85 3.28
C ARG A 29 25.60 4.37 2.89
N VAL A 30 26.73 3.72 3.18
CA VAL A 30 26.94 2.29 2.93
C VAL A 30 26.03 1.44 3.84
N ASP A 31 26.05 1.70 5.16
CA ASP A 31 25.16 1.03 6.13
C ASP A 31 23.67 1.35 5.86
N ASP A 32 23.36 2.61 5.55
CA ASP A 32 22.01 3.05 5.18
C ASP A 32 21.50 2.31 3.94
N GLY A 33 22.37 2.02 2.97
CA GLY A 33 22.01 1.24 1.78
C GLY A 33 21.59 -0.20 2.10
N ASN A 34 22.27 -0.86 3.04
CA ASN A 34 21.84 -2.17 3.54
C ASN A 34 20.48 -2.06 4.25
N ARG A 35 20.27 -1.01 5.06
CA ARG A 35 18.98 -0.77 5.72
C ARG A 35 17.86 -0.58 4.71
N LEU A 36 18.06 0.26 3.68
CA LEU A 36 17.07 0.54 2.64
C LEU A 36 16.65 -0.73 1.87
N CYS A 37 17.52 -1.73 1.75
CA CYS A 37 17.14 -3.03 1.21
C CYS A 37 16.16 -3.78 2.12
N SER A 38 16.33 -3.71 3.45
CA SER A 38 15.39 -4.28 4.42
C SER A 38 14.06 -3.52 4.43
N ASP A 39 14.11 -2.18 4.39
CA ASP A 39 12.93 -1.33 4.40
C ASP A 39 12.09 -1.56 3.11
N LEU A 40 12.74 -1.74 1.95
CA LEU A 40 12.06 -2.11 0.69
C LEU A 40 11.55 -3.57 0.69
N MET A 41 12.28 -4.53 1.27
CA MET A 41 11.78 -5.91 1.45
C MET A 41 10.49 -5.95 2.28
N ASN A 42 10.42 -5.15 3.35
CA ASN A 42 9.22 -5.05 4.18
C ASN A 42 8.05 -4.43 3.40
N CYS A 43 8.28 -3.34 2.67
CA CYS A 43 7.28 -2.69 1.80
C CYS A 43 6.69 -3.67 0.75
N ILE A 44 7.54 -4.45 0.07
CA ILE A 44 7.10 -5.47 -0.90
C ILE A 44 6.28 -6.57 -0.21
N HIS A 45 6.72 -7.03 0.97
CA HIS A 45 6.03 -8.06 1.74
C HIS A 45 4.68 -7.59 2.29
N GLU A 46 4.58 -6.36 2.78
CA GLU A 46 3.33 -5.74 3.23
C GLU A 46 2.35 -5.59 2.06
N ARG A 47 2.80 -5.10 0.91
CA ARG A 47 1.98 -5.08 -0.32
C ARG A 47 1.49 -6.48 -0.69
N ALA A 48 2.36 -7.49 -0.67
CA ALA A 48 1.99 -8.87 -0.98
C ALA A 48 0.98 -9.49 0.02
N ARG A 49 0.90 -8.98 1.27
CA ARG A 49 -0.15 -9.37 2.23
C ARG A 49 -1.51 -8.79 1.86
N ILE A 50 -1.56 -7.54 1.37
CA ILE A 50 -2.79 -6.89 0.89
C ILE A 50 -3.37 -7.68 -0.30
N GLU A 51 -2.52 -8.02 -1.28
CA GLU A 51 -2.91 -8.85 -2.43
C GLU A 51 -3.51 -10.21 -1.99
N LYS A 52 -2.89 -10.86 -1.00
CA LYS A 52 -3.42 -12.11 -0.41
C LYS A 52 -4.77 -11.91 0.27
N ALA A 53 -4.93 -10.82 1.03
CA ALA A 53 -6.14 -10.56 1.82
C ALA A 53 -7.35 -10.35 0.90
N TYR A 54 -7.20 -9.53 -0.13
CA TYR A 54 -8.24 -9.29 -1.13
C TYR A 54 -8.66 -10.59 -1.85
N ALA A 55 -7.69 -11.37 -2.33
CA ALA A 55 -7.96 -12.65 -2.98
C ALA A 55 -8.72 -13.63 -2.07
N LEU A 56 -8.34 -13.75 -0.79
CA LEU A 56 -9.04 -14.62 0.15
C LEU A 56 -10.48 -14.15 0.45
N GLN A 57 -10.73 -12.85 0.53
CA GLN A 57 -12.08 -12.31 0.69
C GLN A 57 -12.96 -12.60 -0.53
N LEU A 58 -12.45 -12.38 -1.76
CA LEU A 58 -13.14 -12.77 -3.00
C LEU A 58 -13.46 -14.26 -3.04
N THR A 59 -12.53 -15.11 -2.61
CA THR A 59 -12.68 -16.57 -2.60
C THR A 59 -13.82 -17.02 -1.68
N GLU A 60 -13.85 -16.50 -0.44
CA GLU A 60 -14.90 -16.88 0.51
C GLU A 60 -16.26 -16.25 0.16
N TRP A 61 -16.28 -15.03 -0.40
CA TRP A 61 -17.48 -14.39 -0.95
C TRP A 61 -18.09 -15.23 -2.08
N GLY A 62 -17.29 -15.60 -3.09
CA GLY A 62 -17.74 -16.37 -4.24
C GLY A 62 -18.25 -17.76 -3.82
N LYS A 63 -17.50 -18.46 -2.97
CA LYS A 63 -17.90 -19.73 -2.36
C LYS A 63 -19.20 -19.65 -1.56
N ARG A 64 -19.39 -18.59 -0.75
CA ARG A 64 -20.60 -18.36 0.03
C ARG A 64 -21.81 -18.11 -0.87
N TRP A 65 -21.69 -17.20 -1.84
CA TRP A 65 -22.80 -16.85 -2.73
C TRP A 65 -23.16 -17.97 -3.70
N ARG A 66 -22.17 -18.69 -4.26
CA ARG A 66 -22.39 -19.90 -5.06
C ARG A 66 -23.26 -20.91 -4.31
N GLN A 67 -22.95 -21.20 -3.05
CA GLN A 67 -23.76 -22.10 -2.23
C GLN A 67 -25.17 -21.56 -1.90
N LEU A 68 -25.34 -20.24 -1.79
CA LEU A 68 -26.67 -19.63 -1.56
C LEU A 68 -27.53 -19.65 -2.83
N ILE A 69 -26.93 -19.50 -4.01
CA ILE A 69 -27.60 -19.60 -5.32
C ILE A 69 -28.03 -21.05 -5.57
N GLU A 70 -27.11 -22.03 -5.45
CA GLU A 70 -27.36 -23.47 -5.65
C GLU A 70 -28.42 -24.07 -4.70
N LYS A 71 -28.69 -23.41 -3.56
CA LYS A 71 -29.74 -23.78 -2.59
C LYS A 71 -30.99 -22.89 -2.67
N GLY A 72 -30.96 -21.89 -3.53
CA GLY A 72 -32.02 -20.89 -3.68
C GLY A 72 -33.20 -21.38 -4.51
N PRO A 73 -34.23 -20.54 -4.69
CA PRO A 73 -35.36 -20.81 -5.59
C PRO A 73 -35.07 -20.42 -7.05
N GLN A 74 -33.91 -19.82 -7.34
CA GLN A 74 -33.51 -19.45 -8.70
C GLN A 74 -32.98 -20.67 -9.45
N TYR A 75 -33.31 -20.78 -10.73
CA TYR A 75 -32.91 -21.88 -11.61
C TYR A 75 -32.50 -21.37 -13.00
N GLY A 76 -31.93 -22.25 -13.82
CA GLY A 76 -31.95 -22.12 -15.28
C GLY A 76 -30.82 -21.28 -15.88
N THR A 77 -31.13 -20.46 -16.89
CA THR A 77 -30.15 -19.57 -17.53
C THR A 77 -29.75 -18.43 -16.59
N LEU A 78 -30.71 -17.83 -15.89
CA LEU A 78 -30.47 -16.71 -14.96
C LEU A 78 -29.68 -17.13 -13.71
N GLU A 79 -29.86 -18.38 -13.23
CA GLU A 79 -29.01 -18.97 -12.18
C GLU A 79 -27.54 -19.03 -12.62
N ARG A 80 -27.26 -19.50 -13.85
CA ARG A 80 -25.91 -19.58 -14.40
C ARG A 80 -25.28 -18.20 -14.58
N ALA A 81 -26.06 -17.20 -15.00
CA ALA A 81 -25.61 -15.81 -15.09
C ALA A 81 -25.24 -15.22 -13.72
N TRP A 82 -26.03 -15.48 -12.67
CA TRP A 82 -25.71 -15.05 -11.30
C TRP A 82 -24.47 -15.78 -10.75
N ALA A 83 -24.38 -17.10 -10.95
CA ALA A 83 -23.22 -17.91 -10.55
C ALA A 83 -21.92 -17.56 -11.33
N ALA A 84 -22.02 -16.85 -12.46
CA ALA A 84 -20.87 -16.33 -13.19
C ALA A 84 -20.12 -15.26 -12.38
N LEU A 85 -20.81 -14.42 -11.59
CA LEU A 85 -20.17 -13.44 -10.71
C LEU A 85 -19.29 -14.11 -9.63
N CYS A 86 -19.75 -15.23 -9.07
CA CYS A 86 -18.94 -16.02 -8.13
C CYS A 86 -17.68 -16.59 -8.82
N THR A 87 -17.79 -16.91 -10.11
CA THR A 87 -16.70 -17.47 -10.92
C THR A 87 -15.70 -16.39 -11.36
N GLU A 88 -16.16 -15.14 -11.57
CA GLU A 88 -15.30 -13.97 -11.78
C GLU A 88 -14.43 -13.72 -10.54
N ALA A 89 -15.04 -13.60 -9.35
CA ALA A 89 -14.33 -13.35 -8.10
C ALA A 89 -13.29 -14.44 -7.78
N GLU A 90 -13.61 -15.71 -8.03
CA GLU A 90 -12.66 -16.83 -7.93
C GLU A 90 -11.47 -16.69 -8.91
N LYS A 91 -11.69 -16.16 -10.12
CA LYS A 91 -10.62 -15.97 -11.13
C LYS A 91 -9.80 -14.71 -10.93
N VAL A 92 -10.39 -13.64 -10.37
CA VAL A 92 -9.65 -12.46 -9.90
C VAL A 92 -8.80 -12.83 -8.68
N SER A 93 -9.33 -13.62 -7.74
CA SER A 93 -8.56 -14.20 -6.63
C SER A 93 -7.31 -14.94 -7.11
N ASP A 94 -7.45 -15.88 -8.07
CA ASP A 94 -6.30 -16.59 -8.67
C ASP A 94 -5.21 -15.61 -9.15
N LEU A 95 -5.61 -14.54 -9.86
CA LEU A 95 -4.69 -13.54 -10.40
C LEU A 95 -4.00 -12.73 -9.29
N HIS A 96 -4.70 -12.28 -8.26
CA HIS A 96 -4.08 -11.58 -7.13
C HIS A 96 -3.17 -12.49 -6.29
N LEU A 97 -3.45 -13.80 -6.22
CA LEU A 97 -2.53 -14.77 -5.63
C LEU A 97 -1.27 -14.98 -6.49
N GLU A 98 -1.34 -14.87 -7.81
CA GLU A 98 -0.19 -14.86 -8.71
C GLU A 98 0.66 -13.59 -8.55
N VAL A 99 0.04 -12.40 -8.45
CA VAL A 99 0.74 -11.14 -8.09
C VAL A 99 1.48 -11.30 -6.76
N LYS A 100 0.78 -11.80 -5.73
CA LYS A 100 1.36 -12.10 -4.42
C LYS A 100 2.48 -13.14 -4.49
N ALA A 101 2.44 -14.08 -5.44
CA ALA A 101 3.51 -15.04 -5.64
C ALA A 101 4.76 -14.33 -6.18
N ALA A 102 4.66 -13.66 -7.34
CA ALA A 102 5.78 -12.97 -7.98
C ALA A 102 6.49 -11.97 -7.04
N LEU A 103 5.74 -11.12 -6.34
CA LEU A 103 6.29 -10.18 -5.34
C LEU A 103 7.17 -10.86 -4.27
N MET A 104 6.85 -12.10 -3.88
CA MET A 104 7.52 -12.80 -2.79
C MET A 104 8.57 -13.84 -3.23
N SER A 105 8.38 -14.52 -4.37
CA SER A 105 9.32 -15.53 -4.88
C SER A 105 10.31 -14.98 -5.90
N GLU A 106 10.01 -13.85 -6.52
CA GLU A 106 10.88 -13.19 -7.50
C GLU A 106 11.43 -11.89 -6.92
N ASP A 107 10.61 -10.85 -6.71
CA ASP A 107 11.10 -9.51 -6.36
C ASP A 107 11.78 -9.47 -4.97
N TYR A 108 11.09 -9.96 -3.93
CA TYR A 108 11.61 -10.02 -2.56
C TYR A 108 12.88 -10.88 -2.46
N GLU A 109 12.90 -12.07 -3.07
CA GLU A 109 14.09 -12.94 -3.04
C GLU A 109 15.24 -12.40 -3.90
N LYS A 110 14.96 -11.70 -5.02
CA LYS A 110 15.99 -11.00 -5.80
C LYS A 110 16.67 -9.91 -4.96
N LEU A 111 15.89 -9.09 -4.26
CA LEU A 111 16.39 -8.06 -3.34
C LEU A 111 17.17 -8.65 -2.16
N LYS A 112 16.65 -9.72 -1.53
CA LYS A 112 17.27 -10.43 -0.41
C LYS A 112 18.62 -11.05 -0.78
N ASN A 113 18.71 -11.67 -1.95
CA ASN A 113 19.97 -12.23 -2.44
C ASN A 113 20.97 -11.11 -2.83
N TRP A 114 20.51 -10.05 -3.51
CA TRP A 114 21.37 -8.90 -3.82
C TRP A 114 21.93 -8.22 -2.56
N GLN A 115 21.11 -8.01 -1.52
CA GLN A 115 21.56 -7.47 -0.24
C GLN A 115 22.61 -8.39 0.39
N LYS A 116 22.35 -9.70 0.46
CA LYS A 116 23.26 -10.70 1.03
C LYS A 116 24.61 -10.75 0.32
N ASP A 117 24.63 -10.64 -1.01
CA ASP A 117 25.84 -10.76 -1.82
C ASP A 117 26.59 -9.41 -1.96
N SER A 118 25.94 -8.29 -1.60
CA SER A 118 26.55 -6.95 -1.59
C SER A 118 27.05 -6.49 -0.21
N TYR A 119 26.55 -7.08 0.89
CA TYR A 119 26.80 -6.59 2.25
C TYR A 119 27.26 -7.70 3.22
N HIS A 120 28.57 -7.78 3.46
CA HIS A 120 29.18 -8.86 4.23
C HIS A 120 29.34 -8.49 5.72
N LYS A 121 28.51 -9.06 6.60
CA LYS A 121 28.57 -8.84 8.05
C LYS A 121 29.90 -9.32 8.66
N GLN A 122 30.48 -8.53 9.57
CA GLN A 122 31.70 -8.90 10.31
C GLN A 122 31.38 -9.48 11.69
N MET A 123 32.30 -10.30 12.24
CA MET A 123 32.13 -10.95 13.56
C MET A 123 32.05 -9.99 14.75
N ILE A 124 32.44 -8.73 14.58
CA ILE A 124 32.41 -7.67 15.62
C ILE A 124 31.22 -6.71 15.38
N GLY A 125 30.29 -7.09 14.49
CA GLY A 125 29.23 -6.21 14.00
C GLY A 125 29.68 -5.31 12.86
N GLY A 126 28.72 -4.61 12.25
CA GLY A 126 28.94 -3.80 11.05
C GLY A 126 29.21 -4.62 9.78
N TYR A 127 29.41 -3.90 8.68
CA TYR A 127 29.62 -4.46 7.34
C TYR A 127 31.06 -4.25 6.86
N LYS A 128 31.56 -5.20 6.06
CA LYS A 128 32.91 -5.16 5.49
C LYS A 128 33.10 -3.95 4.60
N GLU A 129 32.11 -3.66 3.77
CA GLU A 129 32.11 -2.58 2.77
C GLU A 129 32.18 -1.21 3.47
N THR A 130 31.40 -1.02 4.54
CA THR A 130 31.44 0.17 5.40
C THR A 130 32.81 0.34 6.03
N LYS A 131 33.39 -0.74 6.58
CA LYS A 131 34.71 -0.69 7.22
C LYS A 131 35.83 -0.39 6.22
N GLU A 132 35.83 -1.03 5.05
CA GLU A 132 36.84 -0.78 4.00
C GLU A 132 36.78 0.67 3.52
N THR A 133 35.58 1.26 3.45
CA THR A 133 35.38 2.69 3.15
C THR A 133 35.94 3.60 4.26
N ASP A 134 35.64 3.30 5.53
CA ASP A 134 36.12 4.07 6.70
C ASP A 134 37.64 3.97 6.87
N ASP A 135 38.23 2.77 6.81
CA ASP A 135 39.68 2.56 6.84
C ASP A 135 40.37 3.22 5.63
N GLY A 136 39.72 3.26 4.46
CA GLY A 136 40.15 3.99 3.28
C GLY A 136 40.29 5.49 3.52
N PHE A 137 39.21 6.16 3.95
CA PHE A 137 39.24 7.59 4.25
C PHE A 137 40.19 7.93 5.41
N ARG A 138 40.25 7.11 6.46
CA ARG A 138 41.22 7.25 7.55
C ARG A 138 42.66 7.21 7.02
N LYS A 139 42.97 6.30 6.10
CA LYS A 139 44.29 6.18 5.48
C LYS A 139 44.63 7.41 4.63
N ALA A 140 43.68 7.90 3.83
CA ALA A 140 43.83 9.08 2.98
C ALA A 140 44.03 10.38 3.79
N GLN A 141 43.21 10.61 4.82
CA GLN A 141 43.22 11.86 5.58
C GLN A 141 44.31 11.95 6.67
N LYS A 142 44.77 10.81 7.21
CA LYS A 142 45.72 10.77 8.34
C LYS A 142 47.02 11.59 8.17
N PRO A 143 47.70 11.63 7.00
CA PRO A 143 48.89 12.46 6.81
C PRO A 143 48.59 13.96 6.93
N TRP A 144 47.52 14.41 6.27
CA TRP A 144 47.10 15.81 6.24
C TRP A 144 46.57 16.26 7.61
N ALA A 145 45.70 15.46 8.25
CA ALA A 145 45.19 15.76 9.59
C ALA A 145 46.31 15.81 10.66
N LYS A 146 47.36 14.99 10.54
CA LYS A 146 48.56 15.13 11.39
C LYS A 146 49.24 16.48 11.18
N LYS A 147 49.44 16.89 9.92
CA LYS A 147 50.08 18.16 9.59
C LYS A 147 49.24 19.37 10.01
N LEU A 148 47.92 19.32 9.87
CA LEU A 148 47.00 20.35 10.38
C LEU A 148 47.16 20.56 11.89
N LYS A 149 47.27 19.47 12.67
CA LYS A 149 47.52 19.54 14.13
C LYS A 149 48.88 20.17 14.48
N GLU A 150 49.90 19.99 13.64
CA GLU A 150 51.18 20.70 13.76
C GLU A 150 51.00 22.20 13.48
N VAL A 151 50.27 22.57 12.41
CA VAL A 151 49.94 23.96 12.05
C VAL A 151 49.17 24.66 13.17
N GLU A 152 48.14 24.03 13.75
CA GLU A 152 47.42 24.57 14.91
C GLU A 152 48.35 24.86 16.10
N THR A 153 49.32 23.98 16.34
CA THR A 153 50.27 24.12 17.45
C THR A 153 51.22 25.30 17.23
N MET A 154 51.66 25.52 15.99
CA MET A 154 52.44 26.71 15.62
C MET A 154 51.58 27.99 15.67
N LYS A 155 50.33 27.95 15.20
CA LYS A 155 49.35 29.04 15.31
C LYS A 155 49.15 29.49 16.76
N LYS A 156 48.91 28.54 17.67
CA LYS A 156 48.77 28.77 19.12
C LYS A 156 50.04 29.37 19.73
N SER A 157 51.22 28.92 19.29
CA SER A 157 52.52 29.45 19.72
C SER A 157 52.75 30.90 19.26
N TYR A 158 52.50 31.20 17.98
CA TYR A 158 52.59 32.54 17.41
C TYR A 158 51.60 33.52 18.06
N HIS A 159 50.33 33.12 18.22
CA HIS A 159 49.33 33.93 18.92
C HIS A 159 49.73 34.25 20.37
N SER A 160 50.39 33.30 21.06
CA SER A 160 50.89 33.50 22.42
C SER A 160 52.08 34.48 22.47
N ALA A 161 53.01 34.39 21.51
CA ALA A 161 54.12 35.34 21.39
C ALA A 161 53.62 36.77 21.14
N CYS A 162 52.68 36.96 20.20
CA CYS A 162 52.07 38.27 19.93
C CYS A 162 51.31 38.83 21.14
N LYS A 163 50.74 37.97 21.99
CA LYS A 163 50.11 38.39 23.24
C LYS A 163 51.14 38.84 24.29
N GLU A 164 52.26 38.12 24.44
CA GLU A 164 53.32 38.56 25.36
C GLU A 164 54.03 39.84 24.87
N GLU A 165 54.27 39.99 23.57
CA GLU A 165 54.83 41.21 22.97
C GLU A 165 53.99 42.45 23.30
N LYS A 166 52.67 42.40 23.06
CA LYS A 166 51.75 43.49 23.40
C LYS A 166 51.74 43.80 24.90
N LEU A 167 51.84 42.77 25.76
CA LEU A 167 51.93 42.95 27.21
C LEU A 167 53.29 43.53 27.65
N ALA A 168 54.39 43.21 26.97
CA ALA A 168 55.70 43.79 27.22
C ALA A 168 55.74 45.26 26.79
N ALA A 169 55.29 45.57 25.57
CA ALA A 169 55.24 46.93 25.03
C ALA A 169 54.34 47.86 25.86
N SER A 170 53.19 47.36 26.31
CA SER A 170 52.32 48.11 27.23
C SER A 170 52.98 48.39 28.58
N ARG A 171 53.71 47.44 29.16
CA ARG A 171 54.45 47.65 30.43
C ARG A 171 55.60 48.64 30.28
N GLU A 172 56.32 48.58 29.16
CA GLU A 172 57.40 49.51 28.83
C GLU A 172 56.87 50.94 28.62
N THR A 173 55.74 51.08 27.91
CA THR A 173 55.04 52.35 27.70
C THR A 173 54.50 52.92 29.01
N ASN A 174 53.85 52.09 29.85
CA ASN A 174 53.30 52.53 31.13
C ASN A 174 54.41 52.96 32.10
N SER A 175 55.53 52.23 32.16
CA SER A 175 56.68 52.60 32.99
C SER A 175 57.16 54.02 32.64
N LYS A 176 57.31 54.35 31.34
CA LYS A 176 57.75 55.69 30.89
C LYS A 176 56.86 56.86 31.37
N LEU A 177 55.62 56.60 31.77
CA LEU A 177 54.69 57.60 32.29
C LEU A 177 54.82 57.82 33.82
N GLU A 178 55.52 56.95 34.53
CA GLU A 178 55.73 57.07 35.99
C GLU A 178 56.86 58.06 36.32
N SER A 179 56.61 58.95 37.30
CA SER A 179 57.49 60.09 37.61
C SER A 179 58.80 59.72 38.36
N ASN A 180 59.12 58.43 38.52
CA ASN A 180 60.24 57.94 39.34
C ASN A 180 61.02 56.79 38.65
N ASN A 181 61.22 56.89 37.34
CA ASN A 181 61.92 55.86 36.55
C ASN A 181 63.42 55.77 36.86
N ASN A 182 63.89 54.57 37.19
CA ASN A 182 65.31 54.21 37.13
C ASN A 182 65.68 53.81 35.68
N PRO A 183 66.71 54.43 35.05
CA PRO A 183 67.19 54.06 33.71
C PRO A 183 67.46 52.56 33.51
N ASP A 184 68.01 51.85 34.50
CA ASP A 184 68.27 50.40 34.41
C ASP A 184 66.98 49.59 34.27
N THR A 185 65.90 50.01 34.95
CA THR A 185 64.59 49.37 34.88
C THR A 185 63.94 49.60 33.52
N GLN A 186 64.02 50.83 33.00
CA GLN A 186 63.52 51.17 31.68
C GLN A 186 64.27 50.42 30.56
N LYS A 187 65.61 50.35 30.63
CA LYS A 187 66.44 49.56 29.71
C LYS A 187 66.04 48.09 29.72
N LYS A 188 65.87 47.49 30.91
CA LYS A 188 65.46 46.09 31.08
C LYS A 188 64.05 45.79 30.55
N LEU A 189 63.14 46.75 30.60
CA LEU A 189 61.83 46.62 29.95
C LEU A 189 61.95 46.66 28.42
N GLN A 190 62.78 47.55 27.88
CA GLN A 190 62.99 47.67 26.43
C GLN A 190 63.72 46.44 25.86
N GLU A 191 64.74 45.91 26.55
CA GLU A 191 65.37 44.61 26.26
C GLU A 191 64.36 43.45 26.27
N LYS A 192 63.34 43.50 27.14
CA LYS A 192 62.25 42.50 27.11
C LYS A 192 61.36 42.67 25.88
N VAL A 193 61.00 43.88 25.49
CA VAL A 193 60.19 44.14 24.27
C VAL A 193 60.89 43.58 23.04
N GLU A 194 62.18 43.91 22.86
CA GLU A 194 62.98 43.41 21.74
C GLU A 194 63.05 41.88 21.70
N LYS A 195 63.25 41.24 22.87
CA LYS A 195 63.23 39.77 22.97
C LYS A 195 61.87 39.17 22.60
N CYS A 196 60.76 39.80 22.99
CA CYS A 196 59.43 39.36 22.60
C CYS A 196 59.20 39.51 21.09
N GLN A 197 59.69 40.59 20.47
CA GLN A 197 59.61 40.79 19.01
C GLN A 197 60.41 39.74 18.22
N GLN A 198 61.61 39.39 18.70
CA GLN A 198 62.40 38.29 18.13
C GLN A 198 61.66 36.94 18.22
N GLU A 199 60.98 36.64 19.34
CA GLU A 199 60.20 35.41 19.49
C GLU A 199 58.90 35.43 18.64
N VAL A 200 58.27 36.59 18.44
CA VAL A 200 57.15 36.77 17.50
C VAL A 200 57.58 36.42 16.07
N GLN A 201 58.70 36.97 15.58
CA GLN A 201 59.21 36.67 14.24
C GLN A 201 59.59 35.18 14.10
N LYS A 202 60.31 34.62 15.09
CA LYS A 202 60.70 33.21 15.14
C LYS A 202 59.53 32.22 15.23
N THR A 203 58.41 32.60 15.86
CA THR A 203 57.19 31.78 15.88
C THR A 203 56.34 31.96 14.62
N LYS A 204 56.34 33.15 14.03
CA LYS A 204 55.73 33.45 12.72
C LYS A 204 56.34 32.58 11.62
N GLU A 205 57.67 32.59 11.46
CA GLU A 205 58.40 31.79 10.45
C GLU A 205 58.10 30.29 10.57
N ARG A 206 57.97 29.79 11.80
CA ARG A 206 57.60 28.38 12.08
C ARG A 206 56.16 28.07 11.69
N TYR A 207 55.25 29.03 11.88
CA TYR A 207 53.85 28.89 11.49
C TYR A 207 53.69 28.96 9.96
N GLU A 208 54.32 29.93 9.30
CA GLU A 208 54.34 30.07 7.84
C GLU A 208 54.94 28.82 7.17
N LYS A 209 56.11 28.35 7.63
CA LYS A 209 56.68 27.08 7.15
C LYS A 209 55.75 25.88 7.38
N SER A 210 55.04 25.82 8.51
CA SER A 210 54.10 24.72 8.75
C SER A 210 52.88 24.75 7.82
N LEU A 211 52.43 25.94 7.40
CA LEU A 211 51.37 26.13 6.41
C LEU A 211 51.84 25.70 5.02
N GLU A 212 53.04 26.13 4.58
CA GLU A 212 53.63 25.67 3.32
C GLU A 212 53.74 24.14 3.26
N GLU A 213 54.15 23.50 4.36
CA GLU A 213 54.25 22.03 4.45
C GLU A 213 52.89 21.33 4.48
N LEU A 214 51.80 22.03 4.86
CA LEU A 214 50.43 21.53 4.74
C LEU A 214 49.91 21.69 3.31
N GLU A 215 50.11 22.86 2.70
CA GLU A 215 49.73 23.17 1.32
C GLU A 215 50.35 22.17 0.33
N LYS A 216 51.64 21.85 0.49
CA LYS A 216 52.36 20.85 -0.32
C LYS A 216 51.83 19.41 -0.16
N LEU A 217 51.04 19.13 0.89
CA LEU A 217 50.36 17.84 1.08
C LEU A 217 48.90 17.85 0.58
N THR A 218 48.27 19.02 0.44
CA THR A 218 46.84 19.13 0.08
C THR A 218 46.47 18.47 -1.26
N PRO A 219 47.22 18.60 -2.37
CA PRO A 219 46.88 17.93 -3.62
C PRO A 219 46.84 16.40 -3.49
N GLN A 220 47.84 15.82 -2.83
CA GLN A 220 47.90 14.37 -2.59
C GLN A 220 46.81 13.90 -1.62
N TYR A 221 46.43 14.74 -0.65
CA TYR A 221 45.29 14.50 0.23
C TYR A 221 43.97 14.46 -0.56
N MET A 222 43.74 15.44 -1.43
CA MET A 222 42.53 15.50 -2.28
C MET A 222 42.41 14.28 -3.19
N GLU A 223 43.46 13.94 -3.94
CA GLU A 223 43.50 12.77 -4.82
C GLU A 223 43.15 11.46 -4.07
N ASN A 224 43.74 11.22 -2.89
CA ASN A 224 43.46 10.01 -2.11
C ASN A 224 42.03 10.00 -1.51
N MET A 225 41.46 11.15 -1.16
CA MET A 225 40.08 11.24 -0.67
C MET A 225 39.07 11.05 -1.80
N GLU A 226 39.31 11.66 -2.96
CA GLU A 226 38.50 11.51 -4.17
C GLU A 226 38.51 10.06 -4.66
N GLN A 227 39.66 9.38 -4.64
CA GLN A 227 39.74 7.95 -4.99
C GLN A 227 38.85 7.05 -4.12
N VAL A 228 38.80 7.28 -2.80
CA VAL A 228 37.93 6.51 -1.89
C VAL A 228 36.46 6.93 -2.01
N PHE A 229 36.21 8.23 -2.21
CA PHE A 229 34.86 8.75 -2.43
C PHE A 229 34.24 8.17 -3.72
N GLU A 230 34.99 8.13 -4.82
CA GLU A 230 34.54 7.59 -6.10
C GLU A 230 34.27 6.07 -6.02
N GLN A 231 35.06 5.31 -5.26
CA GLN A 231 34.74 3.91 -4.95
C GLN A 231 33.41 3.78 -4.19
N SER A 232 33.12 4.70 -3.26
CA SER A 232 31.82 4.75 -2.54
C SER A 232 30.65 5.24 -3.41
N GLN A 233 30.93 6.00 -4.48
CA GLN A 233 29.94 6.39 -5.50
C GLN A 233 29.60 5.21 -6.40
N GLN A 234 30.59 4.45 -6.88
CA GLN A 234 30.39 3.26 -7.72
C GLN A 234 29.71 2.09 -6.97
N PHE A 235 29.82 2.04 -5.64
CA PHE A 235 29.03 1.11 -4.82
C PHE A 235 27.57 1.58 -4.68
N GLU A 236 27.35 2.88 -4.46
CA GLU A 236 26.01 3.49 -4.39
C GLU A 236 25.25 3.38 -5.73
N GLU A 237 25.93 3.62 -6.86
CA GLU A 237 25.38 3.51 -8.21
C GLU A 237 24.77 2.12 -8.48
N LYS A 238 25.48 1.05 -8.06
CA LYS A 238 24.97 -0.33 -8.18
C LYS A 238 23.67 -0.52 -7.43
N ARG A 239 23.54 0.06 -6.22
CA ARG A 239 22.28 0.02 -5.44
C ARG A 239 21.17 0.80 -6.16
N ILE A 240 21.46 2.01 -6.66
CA ILE A 240 20.48 2.86 -7.35
C ILE A 240 19.96 2.19 -8.63
N CYS A 241 20.85 1.64 -9.46
CA CYS A 241 20.49 0.93 -10.68
C CYS A 241 19.70 -0.35 -10.37
N PHE A 242 20.13 -1.15 -9.38
CA PHE A 242 19.40 -2.34 -8.95
C PHE A 242 18.00 -2.02 -8.41
N PHE A 243 17.86 -0.97 -7.59
CA PHE A 243 16.55 -0.51 -7.09
C PHE A 243 15.64 -0.08 -8.25
N LYS A 244 16.17 0.64 -9.23
CA LYS A 244 15.43 1.06 -10.44
C LYS A 244 14.94 -0.14 -11.25
N GLU A 245 15.78 -1.15 -11.46
CA GLU A 245 15.39 -2.38 -12.16
C GLU A 245 14.30 -3.15 -11.40
N LEU A 246 14.52 -3.37 -10.10
CA LEU A 246 13.58 -4.08 -9.24
C LEU A 246 12.21 -3.40 -9.15
N LEU A 247 12.18 -2.06 -9.04
CA LEU A 247 10.91 -1.31 -8.99
C LEU A 247 10.14 -1.37 -10.32
N LEU A 248 10.82 -1.57 -11.46
CA LEU A 248 10.19 -1.79 -12.76
C LEU A 248 9.65 -3.23 -12.90
N GLU A 249 10.30 -4.22 -12.28
CA GLU A 249 9.81 -5.60 -12.18
C GLU A 249 8.58 -5.68 -11.27
N VAL A 250 8.64 -5.09 -10.06
CA VAL A 250 7.49 -4.94 -9.16
C VAL A 250 6.33 -4.24 -9.88
N LYS A 251 6.58 -3.13 -10.59
CA LYS A 251 5.56 -2.45 -11.40
C LYS A 251 4.93 -3.36 -12.47
N LYS A 252 5.70 -4.26 -13.06
CA LYS A 252 5.22 -5.24 -14.05
C LYS A 252 4.37 -6.33 -13.39
N HIS A 253 4.77 -6.85 -12.23
CA HIS A 253 4.02 -7.88 -11.51
C HIS A 253 2.70 -7.36 -10.93
N LEU A 254 2.63 -6.08 -10.58
CA LEU A 254 1.39 -5.42 -10.13
C LEU A 254 0.41 -5.04 -11.28
N ASP A 255 0.82 -5.05 -12.54
CA ASP A 255 0.05 -4.47 -13.65
C ASP A 255 -0.88 -5.48 -14.35
N LEU A 256 -2.01 -5.77 -13.70
CA LEU A 256 -3.08 -6.60 -14.26
C LEU A 256 -3.76 -5.99 -15.50
N SER A 257 -3.63 -4.68 -15.78
CA SER A 257 -4.27 -4.06 -16.96
C SER A 257 -3.71 -4.62 -18.28
N THR A 258 -2.44 -5.02 -18.26
CA THR A 258 -1.74 -5.66 -19.39
C THR A 258 -1.94 -7.18 -19.46
N ASN A 259 -2.61 -7.78 -18.47
CA ASN A 259 -2.79 -9.23 -18.38
C ASN A 259 -4.04 -9.68 -19.16
N SER A 260 -3.82 -10.42 -20.25
CA SER A 260 -4.92 -10.93 -21.09
C SER A 260 -5.87 -11.87 -20.35
N ARG A 261 -5.44 -12.56 -19.28
CA ARG A 261 -6.34 -13.36 -18.44
C ARG A 261 -7.33 -12.49 -17.67
N PHE A 262 -6.89 -11.33 -17.16
CA PHE A 262 -7.77 -10.38 -16.46
C PHE A 262 -8.86 -9.88 -17.41
N GLN A 263 -8.50 -9.52 -18.64
CA GLN A 263 -9.46 -9.14 -19.69
C GLN A 263 -10.41 -10.30 -20.07
N THR A 264 -9.89 -11.52 -20.19
CA THR A 264 -10.67 -12.73 -20.52
C THR A 264 -11.73 -13.06 -19.47
N VAL A 265 -11.45 -12.78 -18.19
CA VAL A 265 -12.40 -13.01 -17.09
C VAL A 265 -13.68 -12.18 -17.27
N TYR A 266 -13.55 -10.88 -17.54
CA TYR A 266 -14.71 -10.01 -17.75
C TYR A 266 -15.46 -10.31 -19.06
N GLN A 267 -14.77 -10.67 -20.14
CA GLN A 267 -15.45 -11.14 -21.36
C GLN A 267 -16.26 -12.41 -21.10
N THR A 268 -15.70 -13.38 -20.36
CA THR A 268 -16.40 -14.63 -20.02
C THR A 268 -17.64 -14.36 -19.15
N LEU A 269 -17.57 -13.36 -18.27
CA LEU A 269 -18.71 -12.90 -17.48
C LEU A 269 -19.80 -12.26 -18.36
N GLU A 270 -19.42 -11.32 -19.24
CA GLU A 270 -20.34 -10.67 -20.19
C GLU A 270 -21.03 -11.70 -21.10
N ASP A 271 -20.27 -12.62 -21.69
CA ASP A 271 -20.77 -13.70 -22.54
C ASP A 271 -21.79 -14.59 -21.78
N THR A 272 -21.50 -14.90 -20.51
CA THR A 272 -22.36 -15.78 -19.69
C THR A 272 -23.65 -15.07 -19.24
N ILE A 273 -23.58 -13.79 -18.91
CA ILE A 273 -24.77 -12.97 -18.58
C ILE A 273 -25.63 -12.76 -19.84
N SER A 274 -25.00 -12.47 -20.98
CA SER A 274 -25.68 -12.28 -22.27
C SER A 274 -26.36 -13.56 -22.80
N ALA A 275 -25.94 -14.74 -22.31
CA ALA A 275 -26.57 -16.03 -22.58
C ALA A 275 -27.74 -16.39 -21.65
N THR A 276 -28.34 -15.39 -20.99
CA THR A 276 -29.61 -15.52 -20.24
C THR A 276 -30.79 -15.50 -21.23
N ASP A 277 -31.65 -16.51 -21.18
CA ASP A 277 -32.85 -16.64 -22.01
C ASP A 277 -34.09 -16.83 -21.13
N ALA A 278 -34.90 -15.78 -21.04
CA ALA A 278 -36.14 -15.78 -20.27
C ALA A 278 -37.27 -16.60 -20.91
N GLU A 279 -37.27 -16.81 -22.23
CA GLU A 279 -38.28 -17.66 -22.86
C GLU A 279 -38.00 -19.13 -22.52
N ASP A 280 -36.75 -19.58 -22.64
CA ASP A 280 -36.37 -20.96 -22.31
C ASP A 280 -36.56 -21.28 -20.80
N ASP A 281 -36.25 -20.35 -19.90
CA ASP A 281 -36.50 -20.54 -18.45
C ASP A 281 -38.00 -20.59 -18.11
N LEU A 282 -38.82 -19.71 -18.69
CA LEU A 282 -40.29 -19.74 -18.49
C LEU A 282 -40.93 -20.99 -19.12
N LYS A 283 -40.42 -21.44 -20.26
CA LYS A 283 -40.83 -22.65 -20.99
C LYS A 283 -40.46 -23.93 -20.24
N TRP A 284 -39.29 -23.96 -19.61
CA TRP A 284 -38.90 -25.02 -18.67
C TRP A 284 -39.87 -25.07 -17.49
N PHE A 285 -40.11 -23.94 -16.81
CA PHE A 285 -41.03 -23.90 -15.66
C PHE A 285 -42.47 -24.29 -16.03
N ARG A 286 -42.98 -23.80 -17.17
CA ARG A 286 -44.30 -24.17 -17.70
C ARG A 286 -44.43 -25.69 -17.93
N SER A 287 -43.36 -26.34 -18.36
CA SER A 287 -43.32 -27.77 -18.66
C SER A 287 -43.20 -28.63 -17.40
N ASN A 288 -42.40 -28.18 -16.42
CA ASN A 288 -42.03 -28.98 -15.25
C ASN A 288 -42.92 -28.72 -14.01
N HIS A 289 -43.53 -27.54 -13.92
CA HIS A 289 -44.30 -27.08 -12.76
C HIS A 289 -45.63 -26.39 -13.12
N GLY A 290 -45.95 -26.26 -14.42
CA GLY A 290 -47.12 -25.52 -14.91
C GLY A 290 -48.02 -26.31 -15.86
N PRO A 291 -48.85 -25.62 -16.67
CA PRO A 291 -49.83 -26.25 -17.57
C PRO A 291 -49.27 -27.13 -18.70
N GLY A 292 -47.95 -27.28 -18.83
CA GLY A 292 -47.31 -28.25 -19.72
C GLY A 292 -47.11 -29.64 -19.08
N MET A 293 -47.30 -29.78 -17.77
CA MET A 293 -47.23 -31.07 -17.08
C MET A 293 -48.35 -32.03 -17.58
N PRO A 294 -48.08 -33.33 -17.73
CA PRO A 294 -49.09 -34.30 -18.12
C PRO A 294 -50.12 -34.50 -16.99
N MET A 295 -51.41 -34.34 -17.34
CA MET A 295 -52.53 -34.56 -16.41
C MET A 295 -53.38 -35.76 -16.85
N ASN A 296 -53.52 -36.72 -15.95
CA ASN A 296 -54.48 -37.83 -16.10
C ASN A 296 -55.87 -37.32 -15.68
N TRP A 297 -56.56 -36.65 -16.61
CA TRP A 297 -57.92 -36.17 -16.38
C TRP A 297 -58.88 -37.34 -16.04
N PRO A 298 -59.87 -37.13 -15.15
CA PRO A 298 -60.86 -38.16 -14.83
C PRO A 298 -61.56 -38.69 -16.09
N GLN A 299 -61.56 -40.00 -16.24
CA GLN A 299 -62.31 -40.72 -17.28
C GLN A 299 -63.34 -41.63 -16.62
N PHE A 300 -64.16 -42.31 -17.42
CA PHE A 300 -65.09 -43.30 -16.91
C PHE A 300 -64.31 -44.53 -16.40
N GLU A 301 -64.46 -44.84 -15.11
CA GLU A 301 -63.89 -46.03 -14.47
C GLU A 301 -65.01 -47.05 -14.20
N ASP A 302 -64.89 -48.26 -14.74
CA ASP A 302 -65.84 -49.34 -14.49
C ASP A 302 -65.81 -49.79 -13.02
N TRP A 303 -66.97 -49.80 -12.38
CA TRP A 303 -67.09 -50.27 -10.99
C TRP A 303 -66.82 -51.77 -10.90
N SER A 304 -65.78 -52.14 -10.15
CA SER A 304 -65.39 -53.53 -9.88
C SER A 304 -65.32 -53.80 -8.38
N VAL A 305 -65.66 -55.03 -7.99
CA VAL A 305 -65.72 -55.43 -6.56
C VAL A 305 -64.35 -55.35 -5.88
N ASP A 306 -63.26 -55.55 -6.63
CA ASP A 306 -61.89 -55.44 -6.11
C ASP A 306 -61.43 -53.99 -5.86
N LEU A 307 -62.09 -52.98 -6.44
CA LEU A 307 -61.74 -51.56 -6.22
C LEU A 307 -61.86 -51.15 -4.74
N ASN A 308 -62.79 -51.78 -4.01
CA ASN A 308 -62.97 -51.61 -2.57
C ASN A 308 -61.78 -52.15 -1.73
N ARG A 309 -60.90 -52.99 -2.29
CA ARG A 309 -59.69 -53.47 -1.59
C ARG A 309 -58.51 -52.52 -1.74
N THR A 310 -58.39 -51.83 -2.88
CA THR A 310 -57.23 -50.98 -3.20
C THR A 310 -57.27 -49.65 -2.44
N LEU A 311 -58.46 -49.06 -2.25
CA LEU A 311 -58.61 -47.76 -1.58
C LEU A 311 -58.12 -47.74 -0.13
N SER A 312 -58.15 -48.88 0.58
CA SER A 312 -57.61 -48.99 1.95
C SER A 312 -56.08 -49.09 2.02
N ARG A 313 -55.36 -49.23 0.90
CA ARG A 313 -53.91 -49.50 0.87
C ARG A 313 -53.12 -48.44 0.11
N ARG A 314 -53.23 -47.18 0.56
CA ARG A 314 -52.41 -46.04 0.11
C ARG A 314 -50.96 -46.18 0.58
N GLU A 315 -50.18 -47.03 -0.09
CA GLU A 315 -48.76 -47.23 0.25
C GLU A 315 -47.94 -45.96 0.05
N LYS A 316 -47.18 -45.58 1.09
CA LYS A 316 -46.25 -44.45 1.02
C LYS A 316 -45.03 -44.85 0.17
N LYS A 317 -45.01 -44.46 -1.11
CA LYS A 317 -43.76 -44.47 -1.90
C LYS A 317 -42.75 -43.55 -1.22
N LYS A 318 -41.64 -44.11 -0.74
CA LYS A 318 -40.39 -43.36 -0.49
C LYS A 318 -39.77 -42.96 -1.83
N PRO A 319 -38.97 -41.87 -1.89
CA PRO A 319 -38.09 -41.65 -3.03
C PRO A 319 -37.09 -42.81 -3.13
N SER A 320 -36.86 -43.31 -4.34
CA SER A 320 -35.93 -44.41 -4.61
C SER A 320 -34.60 -43.88 -5.11
N GLU A 321 -33.58 -43.88 -4.25
CA GLU A 321 -32.21 -44.03 -4.73
C GLU A 321 -32.05 -45.41 -5.40
N GLY A 322 -31.15 -45.48 -6.38
CA GLY A 322 -30.21 -46.60 -6.50
C GLY A 322 -30.69 -47.99 -6.94
N VAL A 323 -30.08 -48.42 -8.05
CA VAL A 323 -29.55 -49.79 -8.28
C VAL A 323 -30.49 -50.88 -8.85
N THR A 324 -30.07 -51.30 -10.05
CA THR A 324 -30.41 -52.46 -10.88
C THR A 324 -30.19 -53.83 -10.20
N LEU A 325 -30.88 -54.89 -10.67
CA LEU A 325 -30.27 -56.18 -11.13
C LEU A 325 -31.30 -57.28 -11.49
N THR A 326 -31.01 -58.05 -12.58
CA THR A 326 -31.51 -59.44 -12.89
C THR A 326 -33.04 -59.66 -13.09
N ALA A 327 -33.57 -60.72 -13.75
CA ALA A 327 -33.10 -61.83 -14.62
C ALA A 327 -34.35 -62.58 -15.21
N ILE A 328 -34.36 -63.55 -16.16
CA ILE A 328 -33.52 -64.02 -17.31
C ILE A 328 -34.40 -64.98 -18.16
N SER A 329 -34.42 -64.88 -19.51
CA SER A 329 -34.68 -65.96 -20.51
C SER A 329 -34.53 -65.37 -21.94
N GLN A 330 -33.63 -65.84 -22.81
CA GLN A 330 -33.74 -67.02 -23.71
C GLN A 330 -34.91 -66.92 -24.71
N THR A 331 -34.75 -67.12 -26.03
CA THR A 331 -33.84 -68.05 -26.76
C THR A 331 -33.21 -67.48 -28.03
N GLY A 332 -32.08 -68.06 -28.50
CA GLY A 332 -31.58 -67.90 -29.88
C GLY A 332 -30.06 -68.01 -29.97
N SER A 333 -29.54 -68.98 -30.73
CA SER A 333 -28.09 -69.18 -30.94
C SER A 333 -27.65 -68.65 -32.30
N ASP A 334 -26.52 -67.93 -32.35
CA ASP A 334 -25.27 -68.47 -32.92
C ASP A 334 -24.12 -67.47 -32.78
N GLN A 335 -22.89 -68.00 -32.80
CA GLN A 335 -21.61 -67.28 -32.84
C GLN A 335 -20.85 -67.76 -34.10
N PRO A 336 -19.85 -67.03 -34.67
CA PRO A 336 -18.67 -66.63 -33.89
C PRO A 336 -17.87 -65.36 -34.31
N VAL A 337 -17.08 -64.87 -33.33
CA VAL A 337 -15.69 -64.36 -33.46
C VAL A 337 -15.40 -62.98 -34.11
N GLN A 338 -14.50 -62.23 -33.44
CA GLN A 338 -13.87 -60.97 -33.87
C GLN A 338 -12.75 -61.17 -34.92
N PRO A 339 -12.23 -60.10 -35.57
CA PRO A 339 -11.08 -59.39 -34.96
C PRO A 339 -11.04 -57.85 -35.19
N ALA A 340 -10.27 -57.15 -34.35
CA ALA A 340 -10.02 -55.71 -34.47
C ALA A 340 -8.91 -55.34 -35.47
N LYS A 341 -9.02 -54.14 -36.06
CA LYS A 341 -8.00 -53.27 -36.73
C LYS A 341 -8.74 -52.08 -37.40
N SER A 342 -8.18 -50.92 -37.73
CA SER A 342 -7.06 -50.11 -37.18
C SER A 342 -6.86 -48.85 -38.07
N SER A 343 -6.62 -47.67 -37.47
CA SER A 343 -5.86 -46.54 -38.06
C SER A 343 -6.42 -45.72 -39.25
N SER A 344 -6.01 -44.43 -39.29
CA SER A 344 -5.99 -43.47 -40.42
C SER A 344 -7.35 -42.97 -40.96
N ARG A 345 -7.79 -41.72 -40.74
CA ARG A 345 -7.28 -40.35 -41.13
C ARG A 345 -7.55 -39.95 -42.59
N TYR A 346 -7.99 -38.69 -42.76
CA TYR A 346 -8.10 -37.88 -44.00
C TYR A 346 -9.22 -38.30 -45.00
N ALA A 347 -9.87 -37.40 -45.76
CA ALA A 347 -10.04 -35.93 -45.64
C ALA A 347 -11.18 -35.39 -46.55
N SER A 348 -11.65 -34.17 -46.23
CA SER A 348 -12.18 -33.12 -47.13
C SER A 348 -13.27 -33.37 -48.20
N THR A 349 -14.49 -32.84 -47.93
CA THR A 349 -15.33 -32.01 -48.85
C THR A 349 -15.92 -32.66 -50.14
N PRO A 350 -16.80 -31.99 -50.94
CA PRO A 350 -17.57 -30.74 -50.71
C PRO A 350 -19.11 -30.83 -50.92
N PHE A 351 -19.81 -29.84 -50.35
CA PHE A 351 -20.92 -29.04 -50.91
C PHE A 351 -21.73 -29.54 -52.14
N SER A 352 -23.06 -29.65 -51.99
CA SER A 352 -24.03 -29.20 -53.02
C SER A 352 -25.42 -28.94 -52.42
N SER A 353 -26.33 -28.35 -53.19
CA SER A 353 -27.57 -27.69 -52.72
C SER A 353 -28.87 -28.17 -53.40
N SER A 354 -30.00 -28.05 -52.69
CA SER A 354 -31.35 -27.76 -53.22
C SER A 354 -32.28 -27.46 -52.02
N LYS A 355 -32.85 -26.26 -51.88
CA LYS A 355 -33.92 -25.57 -52.65
C LYS A 355 -35.34 -25.88 -52.14
N ILE A 356 -36.06 -24.79 -51.83
CA ILE A 356 -37.42 -24.71 -51.27
C ILE A 356 -38.47 -24.93 -52.39
N PRO A 357 -39.67 -25.46 -52.07
CA PRO A 357 -40.86 -24.72 -52.49
C PRO A 357 -41.99 -24.63 -51.44
N THR A 358 -42.47 -23.41 -51.25
CA THR A 358 -43.80 -23.02 -50.73
C THR A 358 -44.40 -22.02 -51.76
N PRO A 359 -45.67 -21.54 -51.69
CA PRO A 359 -46.70 -21.74 -50.66
C PRO A 359 -48.10 -22.10 -51.22
N LEU A 360 -49.10 -22.22 -50.35
CA LEU A 360 -50.50 -21.82 -50.65
C LEU A 360 -51.17 -21.24 -49.37
N LYS A 361 -52.20 -20.41 -49.52
CA LYS A 361 -52.87 -19.66 -48.44
C LYS A 361 -54.28 -20.19 -48.16
N HIS A 362 -54.74 -20.17 -46.90
CA HIS A 362 -56.16 -19.96 -46.53
C HIS A 362 -56.32 -19.47 -45.07
N LYS A 363 -57.38 -18.69 -44.81
CA LYS A 363 -57.89 -18.14 -43.53
C LYS A 363 -59.28 -17.50 -43.85
N PRO A 364 -60.12 -17.07 -42.88
CA PRO A 364 -60.31 -17.54 -41.48
C PRO A 364 -61.80 -17.75 -41.10
N VAL A 365 -62.09 -18.47 -40.01
CA VAL A 365 -63.35 -18.37 -39.22
C VAL A 365 -63.03 -18.72 -37.76
N GLY A 366 -63.65 -18.08 -36.76
CA GLY A 366 -63.55 -18.47 -35.34
C GLY A 366 -63.67 -17.30 -34.35
N THR A 367 -64.86 -16.76 -34.19
CA THR A 367 -65.17 -15.62 -33.29
C THR A 367 -64.98 -15.94 -31.81
N ASN A 368 -64.46 -14.96 -31.05
CA ASN A 368 -64.50 -14.91 -29.59
C ASN A 368 -65.56 -13.87 -29.17
N PRO A 369 -66.55 -14.17 -28.31
CA PRO A 369 -67.62 -13.23 -27.95
C PRO A 369 -67.32 -12.41 -26.68
N PHE A 370 -68.04 -11.27 -26.58
CA PHE A 370 -68.04 -10.21 -25.57
C PHE A 370 -67.26 -8.94 -25.94
N GLU A 371 -68.03 -7.93 -26.35
CA GLU A 371 -67.67 -6.50 -26.48
C GLU A 371 -68.41 -5.71 -25.36
N ASP A 372 -68.56 -4.39 -25.52
CA ASP A 372 -69.26 -3.42 -24.63
C ASP A 372 -68.43 -3.04 -23.36
N ASP A 373 -68.05 -1.78 -23.07
CA ASP A 373 -68.36 -0.48 -23.70
C ASP A 373 -67.14 0.50 -23.79
N GLU A 374 -67.00 1.10 -24.97
CA GLU A 374 -66.75 2.52 -25.36
C GLU A 374 -65.87 3.57 -24.59
N GLU A 375 -65.15 4.36 -25.44
CA GLU A 375 -64.70 5.79 -25.30
C GLU A 375 -63.62 6.20 -24.24
N GLN A 376 -62.70 7.18 -24.47
CA GLN A 376 -62.27 7.98 -25.64
C GLN A 376 -60.87 8.62 -25.39
N GLU A 377 -60.11 8.94 -26.47
CA GLU A 377 -59.20 10.11 -26.74
C GLU A 377 -58.24 10.71 -25.66
N GLU A 378 -57.07 11.31 -25.96
CA GLU A 378 -56.28 11.50 -27.18
C GLU A 378 -54.75 11.64 -26.89
N MET A 379 -53.92 12.02 -27.88
CA MET A 379 -52.46 12.16 -27.80
C MET A 379 -51.95 13.53 -27.32
N ALA A 380 -50.67 13.59 -26.89
CA ALA A 380 -49.82 14.76 -27.09
C ALA A 380 -48.35 14.34 -27.35
N GLU A 381 -47.66 15.04 -28.26
CA GLU A 381 -46.22 14.90 -28.51
C GLU A 381 -45.40 15.83 -27.60
N GLU A 382 -44.09 15.57 -27.43
CA GLU A 382 -43.12 16.68 -27.43
C GLU A 382 -41.75 16.28 -28.01
N LYS A 383 -40.97 17.27 -28.45
CA LYS A 383 -39.77 17.10 -29.28
C LYS A 383 -38.66 18.09 -28.89
N GLN A 384 -37.40 17.66 -29.04
CA GLN A 384 -36.20 18.41 -28.63
C GLN A 384 -36.02 19.77 -29.34
N THR A 385 -35.45 20.77 -28.66
CA THR A 385 -34.43 21.75 -29.13
C THR A 385 -33.99 22.60 -27.90
N THR A 386 -32.76 22.59 -27.35
CA THR A 386 -31.39 22.96 -27.81
C THR A 386 -31.01 24.46 -27.73
N ILE A 387 -29.82 24.72 -27.16
CA ILE A 387 -28.75 25.65 -27.62
C ILE A 387 -28.49 27.04 -26.92
N ASN A 388 -27.22 27.20 -26.50
CA ASN A 388 -26.33 28.39 -26.31
C ASN A 388 -26.40 29.41 -25.13
N HIS A 389 -25.36 29.30 -24.26
CA HIS A 389 -24.19 30.21 -24.11
C HIS A 389 -24.32 31.75 -23.94
N VAL A 390 -23.63 32.31 -22.93
CA VAL A 390 -22.75 33.52 -22.99
C VAL A 390 -21.91 33.67 -21.69
N SER A 391 -20.93 34.58 -21.62
CA SER A 391 -19.72 34.48 -20.79
C SER A 391 -19.46 35.63 -19.78
N VAL A 392 -18.76 35.28 -18.68
CA VAL A 392 -17.65 36.03 -18.00
C VAL A 392 -17.88 37.46 -17.45
N ASN A 393 -17.54 37.66 -16.17
CA ASN A 393 -16.58 38.72 -15.77
C ASN A 393 -15.93 38.49 -14.38
N LYS A 394 -14.88 39.27 -14.06
CA LYS A 394 -14.00 39.18 -12.88
C LYS A 394 -13.73 40.58 -12.31
N GLU A 395 -13.63 40.74 -11.00
CA GLU A 395 -13.08 41.96 -10.36
C GLU A 395 -12.27 41.63 -9.08
N GLU A 396 -11.49 42.61 -8.59
CA GLU A 396 -10.52 42.53 -7.46
C GLU A 396 -10.67 43.79 -6.57
N ILE A 397 -10.02 43.86 -5.37
CA ILE A 397 -9.15 44.99 -4.91
C ILE A 397 -8.84 45.06 -3.37
N LYS A 398 -7.53 45.21 -3.05
CA LYS A 398 -6.82 45.84 -1.88
C LYS A 398 -7.02 45.43 -0.39
N ILE A 399 -5.97 44.80 0.16
CA ILE A 399 -4.86 45.40 0.99
C ILE A 399 -5.19 46.31 2.20
N THR A 400 -4.61 45.99 3.37
CA THR A 400 -3.94 46.93 4.32
C THR A 400 -2.93 46.18 5.23
N ASN A 401 -2.14 46.84 6.10
CA ASN A 401 -0.78 46.39 6.46
C ASN A 401 -0.28 46.73 7.91
N SER A 402 0.78 46.02 8.37
CA SER A 402 1.67 46.29 9.55
C SER A 402 1.08 46.10 10.97
N THR A 403 1.80 45.68 12.02
CA THR A 403 3.14 46.10 12.53
C THR A 403 3.77 45.06 13.50
N GLU A 404 5.09 45.11 13.74
CA GLU A 404 5.91 44.12 14.49
C GLU A 404 6.09 44.42 16.00
N LYS A 405 6.48 43.38 16.80
CA LYS A 405 7.49 43.45 17.88
C LYS A 405 7.87 42.07 18.50
N THR A 406 9.09 41.98 19.02
CA THR A 406 9.72 40.86 19.77
C THR A 406 10.61 41.46 20.90
N PRO A 407 11.43 40.73 21.69
CA PRO A 407 11.50 39.29 22.04
C PRO A 407 11.53 39.02 23.57
N ASP A 408 11.56 37.76 24.02
CA ASP A 408 12.57 37.22 24.99
C ASP A 408 12.53 35.66 25.04
N TRP A 409 13.54 35.01 25.64
CA TRP A 409 13.93 33.60 25.45
C TRP A 409 13.55 32.62 26.60
N SER A 410 13.28 31.34 26.29
CA SER A 410 14.13 30.18 26.71
C SER A 410 13.51 28.80 26.38
N ASP A 411 14.39 27.86 26.02
CA ASP A 411 14.18 26.49 25.49
C ASP A 411 13.49 25.47 26.43
N GLU A 412 12.87 24.39 25.90
CA GLU A 412 13.48 23.04 25.78
C GLU A 412 12.60 22.09 24.89
N ASP A 413 13.09 20.88 24.59
CA ASP A 413 12.62 19.98 23.51
C ASP A 413 11.27 19.25 23.70
N THR A 414 10.52 19.06 22.60
CA THR A 414 10.16 17.71 22.09
C THR A 414 9.61 17.75 20.65
N ALA A 415 9.89 16.71 19.85
CA ALA A 415 9.57 16.69 18.42
C ALA A 415 8.12 16.24 18.12
N GLY A 416 7.28 17.18 17.69
CA GLY A 416 5.94 16.90 17.16
C GLY A 416 5.95 16.52 15.67
N ASN A 417 5.23 15.46 15.29
CA ASN A 417 5.08 15.03 13.90
C ASN A 417 3.96 15.83 13.19
N PRO A 418 4.20 16.52 12.06
CA PRO A 418 3.29 17.56 11.59
C PRO A 418 2.20 17.05 10.62
N PHE A 419 1.12 16.47 11.16
CA PHE A 419 -0.19 16.59 10.51
C PHE A 419 -1.36 16.45 11.51
N SER A 420 -2.10 17.54 11.72
CA SER A 420 -3.38 17.56 12.42
C SER A 420 -4.14 18.83 12.04
N THR A 421 -4.98 18.73 11.01
CA THR A 421 -5.94 19.76 10.60
C THR A 421 -7.23 19.07 10.21
N ASN A 422 -8.35 19.47 10.83
CA ASN A 422 -9.66 18.89 10.60
C ASN A 422 -10.24 19.30 9.24
N GLY A 423 -11.09 18.44 8.67
CA GLY A 423 -12.16 18.83 7.75
C GLY A 423 -11.75 19.04 6.28
N ASP A 424 -11.92 18.00 5.48
CA ASP A 424 -13.05 17.96 4.54
C ASP A 424 -13.39 16.50 4.18
N GLY A 425 -14.64 16.24 3.79
CA GLY A 425 -15.21 14.88 3.76
C GLY A 425 -14.88 14.05 2.52
N ASN A 426 -14.66 12.73 2.71
CA ASN A 426 -14.67 11.74 1.64
C ASN A 426 -16.12 11.25 1.41
N PRO A 427 -16.75 11.46 0.24
CA PRO A 427 -18.19 11.25 0.06
C PRO A 427 -18.55 9.79 -0.30
N PHE A 428 -17.89 8.79 0.30
CA PHE A 428 -18.12 7.37 -0.03
C PHE A 428 -17.81 6.39 1.12
N GLU A 429 -18.30 6.70 2.33
CA GLU A 429 -18.37 5.75 3.46
C GLU A 429 -19.82 5.66 3.98
N GLU A 430 -20.73 5.16 3.15
CA GLU A 430 -22.00 4.59 3.60
C GLU A 430 -21.77 3.11 3.99
N GLU A 431 -21.37 2.86 5.23
CA GLU A 431 -21.58 1.54 5.87
C GLU A 431 -22.99 1.47 6.49
N PRO A 432 -23.57 0.27 6.65
CA PRO A 432 -25.03 0.10 6.69
C PRO A 432 -25.70 0.60 7.97
N GLU A 433 -26.92 1.11 7.82
CA GLU A 433 -27.84 1.44 8.91
C GLU A 433 -28.20 0.22 9.75
N SER A 434 -27.35 -0.09 10.73
CA SER A 434 -27.76 -0.76 11.96
C SER A 434 -28.38 0.28 12.89
N PRO A 435 -29.43 -0.06 13.67
CA PRO A 435 -30.11 0.91 14.53
C PRO A 435 -29.15 1.39 15.62
N VAL A 436 -28.75 2.66 15.56
CA VAL A 436 -27.80 3.26 16.51
C VAL A 436 -28.46 3.39 17.89
N ILE A 437 -28.35 2.33 18.69
CA ILE A 437 -28.55 2.37 20.13
C ILE A 437 -27.73 3.54 20.65
N SER A 438 -28.40 4.52 21.24
CA SER A 438 -27.81 5.78 21.70
C SER A 438 -28.21 6.01 23.15
N VAL A 439 -27.89 5.01 23.98
CA VAL A 439 -28.24 4.97 25.40
C VAL A 439 -27.16 5.67 26.21
N PRO A 440 -27.50 6.65 27.07
CA PRO A 440 -26.55 7.19 28.04
C PRO A 440 -26.23 6.13 29.09
N VAL A 441 -24.95 5.87 29.33
CA VAL A 441 -24.45 4.90 30.30
C VAL A 441 -23.54 5.57 31.31
N LYS A 442 -23.45 5.00 32.51
CA LYS A 442 -22.61 5.50 33.60
C LYS A 442 -21.65 4.44 34.08
N ALA A 443 -20.38 4.78 34.20
CA ALA A 443 -19.35 3.90 34.71
C ALA A 443 -19.58 3.54 36.19
N LEU A 444 -19.58 2.24 36.47
CA LEU A 444 -19.66 1.70 37.84
C LEU A 444 -18.27 1.58 38.48
N TYR A 445 -17.22 1.44 37.67
CA TYR A 445 -15.84 1.23 38.08
C TYR A 445 -14.88 2.05 37.20
N ASP A 446 -13.68 2.33 37.70
CA ASP A 446 -12.58 2.86 36.88
C ASP A 446 -12.14 1.79 35.85
N TYR A 447 -11.89 2.22 34.62
CA TYR A 447 -11.37 1.39 33.53
C TYR A 447 -10.22 2.12 32.82
N GLU A 448 -9.12 1.41 32.59
CA GLU A 448 -7.93 1.90 31.87
C GLU A 448 -7.69 0.95 30.69
N GLY A 449 -7.85 1.48 29.48
CA GLY A 449 -7.81 0.71 28.24
C GLY A 449 -6.41 0.15 27.96
N GLN A 450 -6.34 -1.13 27.55
CA GLN A 450 -5.08 -1.83 27.33
C GLN A 450 -4.62 -1.75 25.87
N GLU A 451 -5.54 -1.80 24.91
CA GLU A 451 -5.31 -1.61 23.47
C GLU A 451 -5.80 -0.23 22.97
N GLN A 452 -5.37 0.17 21.76
CA GLN A 452 -5.53 1.55 21.25
C GLN A 452 -6.97 1.92 20.86
N ASP A 453 -7.84 0.93 20.72
CA ASP A 453 -9.25 1.06 20.42
C ASP A 453 -10.15 0.94 21.67
N GLU A 454 -9.57 0.76 22.86
CA GLU A 454 -10.30 0.79 24.14
C GLU A 454 -10.48 2.23 24.69
N LEU A 455 -11.59 2.47 25.39
CA LEU A 455 -11.80 3.69 26.16
C LEU A 455 -11.12 3.62 27.53
N SER A 456 -10.86 4.79 28.14
CA SER A 456 -10.47 4.91 29.55
C SER A 456 -11.39 5.90 30.26
N PHE A 457 -11.89 5.55 31.43
CA PHE A 457 -12.90 6.33 32.18
C PHE A 457 -12.88 5.99 33.68
N LYS A 458 -13.52 6.82 34.50
CA LYS A 458 -13.60 6.67 35.96
C LYS A 458 -15.00 6.33 36.45
N ALA A 459 -15.08 5.69 37.61
CA ALA A 459 -16.35 5.39 38.27
C ALA A 459 -17.15 6.68 38.49
N GLY A 460 -18.36 6.74 37.93
CA GLY A 460 -19.24 7.92 37.93
C GLY A 460 -19.19 8.76 36.66
N ASP A 461 -18.26 8.53 35.72
CA ASP A 461 -18.30 9.16 34.40
C ASP A 461 -19.52 8.69 33.59
N GLU A 462 -20.07 9.57 32.76
CA GLU A 462 -21.23 9.28 31.91
C GLU A 462 -20.84 9.47 30.45
N PHE A 463 -21.24 8.53 29.59
CA PHE A 463 -20.93 8.53 28.16
C PHE A 463 -22.03 7.82 27.36
N THR A 464 -21.95 7.81 26.02
CA THR A 464 -23.00 7.20 25.19
C THR A 464 -22.57 5.81 24.72
N LYS A 465 -23.39 4.79 25.00
CA LYS A 465 -23.30 3.48 24.32
C LYS A 465 -23.81 3.66 22.89
N ILE A 466 -23.02 3.23 21.90
CA ILE A 466 -23.26 3.41 20.46
C ILE A 466 -23.29 2.10 19.66
N GLY A 467 -23.39 0.95 20.36
CA GLY A 467 -23.47 -0.38 19.76
C GLY A 467 -23.98 -1.41 20.77
N GLU A 468 -24.35 -2.60 20.28
CA GLU A 468 -24.71 -3.75 21.10
C GLU A 468 -23.47 -4.38 21.78
N GLU A 469 -23.71 -5.39 22.62
CA GLU A 469 -22.68 -6.21 23.25
C GLU A 469 -22.26 -7.34 22.30
N ASP A 470 -20.95 -7.56 22.11
CA ASP A 470 -20.43 -8.62 21.25
C ASP A 470 -20.38 -10.00 21.96
N ASP A 471 -20.04 -11.06 21.21
CA ASP A 471 -19.89 -12.43 21.73
C ASP A 471 -18.80 -12.57 22.84
N GLN A 472 -18.04 -11.50 23.13
CA GLN A 472 -16.96 -11.45 24.11
C GLN A 472 -17.28 -10.52 25.30
N GLY A 473 -18.44 -9.86 25.32
CA GLY A 473 -18.89 -8.99 26.40
C GLY A 473 -18.46 -7.52 26.27
N TRP A 474 -18.05 -7.06 25.08
CA TRP A 474 -17.63 -5.69 24.82
C TRP A 474 -18.74 -4.87 24.15
N CYS A 475 -18.85 -3.61 24.54
CA CYS A 475 -19.73 -2.62 23.91
C CYS A 475 -18.89 -1.49 23.29
N LYS A 476 -19.42 -0.83 22.26
CA LYS A 476 -18.81 0.37 21.67
C LYS A 476 -19.41 1.64 22.31
N GLY A 477 -18.55 2.58 22.72
CA GLY A 477 -18.94 3.80 23.43
C GLY A 477 -18.38 5.08 22.79
N ARG A 478 -18.92 6.24 23.20
CA ARG A 478 -18.39 7.58 22.88
C ARG A 478 -18.35 8.46 24.13
N LEU A 479 -17.17 8.91 24.52
CA LEU A 479 -16.92 9.81 25.65
C LEU A 479 -17.33 11.27 25.34
N LYS A 480 -17.41 12.09 26.38
CA LYS A 480 -17.86 13.50 26.31
C LYS A 480 -16.90 14.44 25.56
N ASP A 481 -15.66 14.03 25.32
CA ASP A 481 -14.68 14.71 24.45
C ASP A 481 -14.78 14.30 22.97
N GLY A 482 -15.57 13.28 22.66
CA GLY A 482 -15.73 12.71 21.32
C GLY A 482 -14.92 11.45 21.04
N GLN A 483 -14.07 10.97 21.97
CA GLN A 483 -13.33 9.71 21.78
C GLN A 483 -14.31 8.54 21.65
N ILE A 484 -14.05 7.64 20.70
CA ILE A 484 -14.83 6.43 20.43
C ILE A 484 -13.92 5.21 20.63
N GLY A 485 -14.45 4.18 21.29
CA GLY A 485 -13.72 2.94 21.53
C GLY A 485 -14.58 1.85 22.15
N LEU A 486 -13.96 0.72 22.47
CA LEU A 486 -14.55 -0.43 23.15
C LEU A 486 -14.46 -0.28 24.68
N TYR A 487 -15.40 -0.88 25.39
CA TYR A 487 -15.37 -1.03 26.85
C TYR A 487 -16.12 -2.31 27.29
N PRO A 488 -15.79 -2.92 28.44
CA PRO A 488 -16.51 -4.09 28.92
C PRO A 488 -17.94 -3.72 29.34
N ALA A 489 -18.95 -4.44 28.83
CA ALA A 489 -20.36 -4.10 29.05
C ALA A 489 -20.76 -4.10 30.55
N ASN A 490 -20.10 -4.94 31.35
CA ASN A 490 -20.33 -5.07 32.79
C ASN A 490 -19.66 -3.98 33.65
N TYR A 491 -18.97 -3.01 33.06
CA TYR A 491 -18.38 -1.87 33.77
C TYR A 491 -19.30 -0.64 33.84
N VAL A 492 -20.50 -0.69 33.26
CA VAL A 492 -21.46 0.43 33.24
C VAL A 492 -22.87 0.02 33.69
N GLU A 493 -23.70 1.00 34.02
CA GLU A 493 -25.16 0.91 34.14
C GLU A 493 -25.84 1.81 33.09
N ASP A 494 -26.95 1.37 32.49
CA ASP A 494 -27.78 2.22 31.62
C ASP A 494 -28.49 3.29 32.45
N ILE A 495 -28.42 4.56 32.02
CA ILE A 495 -29.14 5.67 32.64
C ILE A 495 -30.55 5.77 32.02
N GLN A 496 -31.59 5.65 32.84
CA GLN A 496 -33.00 5.78 32.45
C GLN A 496 -33.53 7.22 32.63
#